data_AF-A0AAN8FK78-F1
#
_entry.id   AF-A0AAN8FK78-F1
#
_cell.length_a   1.000
_cell.length_b   1.000
_cell.length_c   1.000
_cell.angle_alpha   90.00
_cell.angle_beta   90.00
_cell.angle_gamma   90.00
#
_symmetry.space_group_name_H-M   'P 1'
#
loop_
_entity.id
_entity.type
_entity.pdbx_description
1 polymer ?
#
loop_
_entity_poly.entity_id
_entity_poly.type
_entity_poly.pdbx_seq_one_letter_code
_entity_poly.pdbx_strand_id
1 'polypeptide(L)'
;RYASELVNTSDEQLPTAVRALEVQIAPRPSTPNALVICAMDSRESGPHLIEAAKAGAALMGVPYESHGVLTTPQLHYIVRCKNDPSFGDAREIGYYARISDAFKKLQKDFTAVHSPYAPDWKPNRPQFSLRKRRVRRSLYAITGGVVRFAMLMCRILVLCYIKK
;
A
#
# COMPACT_ATOMS: atom_id res chain seq x y z
N ARG A 1 -11.21 -12.60 10.99
CA ARG A 1 -12.42 -13.26 11.54
C ARG A 1 -13.56 -12.27 11.66
N TYR A 2 -13.49 -11.28 12.56
CA TYR A 2 -14.58 -10.29 12.75
C TYR A 2 -15.03 -9.56 11.48
N ALA A 3 -14.08 -9.12 10.63
CA ALA A 3 -14.42 -8.48 9.36
C ALA A 3 -15.20 -9.41 8.40
N SER A 4 -14.87 -10.70 8.38
CA SER A 4 -15.57 -11.68 7.53
C SER A 4 -16.98 -11.97 8.04
N GLU A 5 -17.18 -11.98 9.35
CA GLU A 5 -18.51 -12.14 9.96
C GLU A 5 -19.41 -10.95 9.58
N LEU A 6 -18.89 -9.71 9.64
CA LEU A 6 -19.64 -8.52 9.23
C LEU A 6 -20.00 -8.49 7.75
N VAL A 7 -19.07 -8.82 6.86
CA VAL A 7 -19.30 -8.78 5.40
C VAL A 7 -20.30 -9.85 4.94
N ASN A 8 -20.40 -10.98 5.66
CA ASN A 8 -21.32 -12.07 5.33
C ASN A 8 -22.70 -11.95 6.02
N THR A 9 -22.92 -10.92 6.84
CA THR A 9 -24.20 -10.66 7.50
C THR A 9 -25.17 -9.96 6.54
N SER A 10 -26.48 -10.23 6.63
CA SER A 10 -27.47 -9.48 5.84
C SER A 10 -27.61 -8.04 6.35
N ASP A 11 -28.04 -7.13 5.48
CA ASP A 11 -28.16 -5.70 5.83
C ASP A 11 -29.12 -5.47 7.00
N GLU A 12 -30.19 -6.28 7.15
CA GLU A 12 -31.11 -6.16 8.29
C GLU A 12 -30.48 -6.61 9.61
N GLN A 13 -29.57 -7.59 9.55
CA GLN A 13 -28.92 -8.18 10.72
C GLN A 13 -27.64 -7.45 11.12
N LEU A 14 -27.10 -6.59 10.26
CA LEU A 14 -25.85 -5.87 10.45
C LEU A 14 -25.79 -5.10 11.79
N PRO A 15 -26.82 -4.33 12.20
CA PRO A 15 -26.78 -3.60 13.48
C PRO A 15 -26.72 -4.53 14.70
N THR A 16 -27.30 -5.72 14.59
CA THR A 16 -27.28 -6.73 15.67
C THR A 16 -25.91 -7.40 15.74
N ALA A 17 -25.32 -7.73 14.58
CA ALA A 17 -23.98 -8.31 14.51
C ALA A 17 -22.90 -7.34 15.04
N VAL A 18 -22.98 -6.05 14.71
CA VAL A 18 -22.05 -5.03 15.23
C VAL A 18 -22.14 -4.94 16.75
N ARG A 19 -23.35 -4.85 17.33
CA ARG A 19 -23.55 -4.82 18.78
C ARG A 19 -23.06 -6.09 19.48
N ALA A 20 -23.26 -7.25 18.87
CA ALA A 20 -22.74 -8.51 19.41
C ALA A 20 -21.20 -8.52 19.46
N LEU A 21 -20.55 -7.96 18.44
CA LEU A 21 -19.09 -7.81 18.41
C LEU A 21 -18.59 -6.81 19.44
N GLU A 22 -19.29 -5.69 19.63
CA GLU A 22 -18.96 -4.73 20.69
C GLU A 22 -18.93 -5.42 22.05
N VAL A 23 -19.95 -6.19 22.41
CA VAL A 23 -19.99 -6.92 23.69
C VAL A 23 -18.87 -7.96 23.80
N GLN A 24 -18.58 -8.70 22.73
CA GLN A 24 -17.52 -9.72 22.74
C GLN A 24 -16.11 -9.12 22.86
N ILE A 25 -15.89 -7.93 22.30
CA ILE A 25 -14.58 -7.27 22.24
C ILE A 25 -14.39 -6.28 23.42
N ALA A 26 -15.47 -5.81 24.04
CA ALA A 26 -15.49 -4.79 25.09
C ALA A 26 -15.36 -5.27 26.55
N PRO A 27 -14.35 -6.10 26.89
CA PRO A 27 -13.67 -5.91 28.18
C PRO A 27 -12.72 -4.70 28.17
N ARG A 28 -12.47 -4.08 27.01
CA ARG A 28 -11.69 -2.84 26.88
C ARG A 28 -12.61 -1.64 26.66
N PRO A 29 -12.42 -0.53 27.39
CA PRO A 29 -13.18 0.69 27.13
C PRO A 29 -12.96 1.15 25.69
N SER A 30 -14.00 1.73 25.08
CA SER A 30 -13.92 2.37 23.76
C SER A 30 -12.69 3.27 23.73
N THR A 31 -11.74 2.99 22.84
CA THR A 31 -10.52 3.82 22.77
C THR A 31 -10.95 5.23 22.39
N PRO A 32 -10.74 6.24 23.25
CA PRO A 32 -11.29 7.58 23.02
C PRO A 32 -10.68 8.30 21.81
N ASN A 33 -9.70 7.68 21.14
CA ASN A 33 -8.91 8.28 20.08
C ASN A 33 -8.91 7.45 18.78
N ALA A 34 -9.95 6.68 18.49
CA ALA A 34 -10.07 5.98 17.21
C ALA A 34 -10.00 6.98 16.04
N LEU A 35 -9.17 6.69 15.03
CA LEU A 35 -9.00 7.50 13.82
C LEU A 35 -8.76 6.54 12.67
N VAL A 36 -9.61 6.59 11.64
CA VAL A 36 -9.47 5.81 10.42
C VAL A 36 -8.74 6.63 9.38
N ILE A 37 -7.64 6.09 8.85
CA ILE A 37 -6.85 6.73 7.78
C ILE A 37 -6.95 5.86 6.54
N CYS A 38 -7.37 6.43 5.41
CA CYS A 38 -7.50 5.72 4.15
C CYS A 38 -6.78 6.43 2.99
N ALA A 39 -6.39 5.63 1.99
CA ALA A 39 -5.93 6.09 0.69
C ALA A 39 -6.32 5.05 -0.36
N MET A 40 -6.25 5.43 -1.64
CA MET A 40 -6.62 4.60 -2.78
C MET A 40 -5.46 4.48 -3.76
N ASP A 41 -5.51 3.44 -4.62
CA ASP A 41 -4.66 3.36 -5.80
C ASP A 41 -5.30 4.12 -6.98
N SER A 42 -4.74 3.99 -8.18
CA SER A 42 -5.22 4.68 -9.39
C SER A 42 -6.39 3.97 -10.10
N ARG A 43 -7.08 3.02 -9.46
CA ARG A 43 -8.21 2.31 -10.07
C ARG A 43 -9.43 3.22 -10.17
N GLU A 44 -10.23 3.02 -11.22
CA GLU A 44 -11.48 3.74 -11.46
C GLU A 44 -12.52 3.56 -10.34
N SER A 45 -12.51 2.39 -9.67
CA SER A 45 -13.41 2.11 -8.55
C SER A 45 -12.96 2.75 -7.22
N GLY A 46 -11.75 3.29 -7.15
CA GLY A 46 -11.15 3.85 -5.94
C GLY A 46 -12.01 4.94 -5.27
N PRO A 47 -12.48 5.97 -6.00
CA PRO A 47 -13.29 7.04 -5.40
C PRO A 47 -14.57 6.53 -4.75
N HIS A 48 -15.26 5.58 -5.39
CA HIS A 48 -16.50 5.01 -4.87
C HIS A 48 -16.27 4.24 -3.56
N LEU A 49 -15.17 3.47 -3.50
CA LEU A 49 -14.82 2.69 -2.30
C LEU A 49 -14.37 3.58 -1.13
N ILE A 50 -13.71 4.69 -1.41
CA ILE A 50 -13.31 5.68 -0.39
C ILE A 50 -14.55 6.34 0.23
N GLU A 51 -15.53 6.73 -0.58
CA GLU A 51 -16.80 7.28 -0.06
C GLU A 51 -17.58 6.24 0.74
N ALA A 52 -17.62 4.98 0.31
CA ALA A 52 -18.24 3.90 1.08
C ALA A 52 -17.54 3.71 2.45
N ALA A 53 -16.20 3.73 2.49
CA ALA A 53 -15.44 3.63 3.73
C ALA A 53 -15.68 4.84 4.66
N LYS A 54 -15.78 6.05 4.10
CA LYS A 54 -16.10 7.28 4.84
C LYS A 54 -17.51 7.23 5.43
N ALA A 55 -18.49 6.74 4.68
CA ALA A 55 -19.86 6.54 5.18
C ALA A 55 -19.90 5.53 6.34
N GLY A 56 -19.15 4.42 6.21
CA GLY A 56 -19.01 3.44 7.29
C GLY A 56 -18.36 4.01 8.55
N ALA A 57 -17.31 4.82 8.41
CA ALA A 57 -16.66 5.49 9.55
C ALA A 57 -17.60 6.50 10.23
N ALA A 58 -18.38 7.26 9.44
CA ALA A 58 -19.36 8.20 9.95
C ALA A 58 -20.49 7.49 10.73
N LEU A 59 -20.96 6.33 10.25
CA LEU A 59 -21.95 5.52 10.95
C LEU A 59 -21.48 5.06 12.34
N MET A 60 -20.19 4.75 12.46
CA MET A 60 -19.57 4.36 13.73
C MET A 60 -19.13 5.55 14.59
N GLY A 61 -19.35 6.80 14.14
CA GLY A 61 -18.94 8.00 14.86
C GLY A 61 -17.43 8.19 14.99
N VAL A 62 -16.63 7.61 14.09
CA VAL A 62 -15.16 7.65 14.14
C VAL A 62 -14.61 8.71 13.18
N PRO A 63 -13.66 9.56 13.60
CA PRO A 63 -12.92 10.46 12.72
C PRO A 63 -12.29 9.74 11.52
N TYR A 64 -12.36 10.36 10.34
CA TYR A 64 -11.88 9.81 9.07
C TYR A 64 -10.95 10.80 8.37
N GLU A 65 -9.76 10.34 7.97
CA GLU A 65 -8.75 11.09 7.22
C GLU A 65 -8.46 10.37 5.89
N SER A 66 -8.60 11.06 4.75
CA SER A 66 -8.29 10.52 3.43
C SER A 66 -7.08 11.23 2.82
N HIS A 67 -6.12 10.46 2.32
CA HIS A 67 -4.91 10.97 1.66
C HIS A 67 -4.95 10.84 0.13
N GLY A 68 -6.11 10.54 -0.46
CA GLY A 68 -6.24 10.42 -1.91
C GLY A 68 -5.44 9.26 -2.49
N VAL A 69 -4.72 9.50 -3.58
CA VAL A 69 -3.96 8.46 -4.29
C VAL A 69 -2.58 8.27 -3.65
N LEU A 70 -2.34 7.11 -3.05
CA LEU A 70 -1.04 6.74 -2.48
C LEU A 70 -0.69 5.29 -2.80
N THR A 71 0.59 4.98 -2.76
CA THR A 71 1.05 3.59 -2.76
C THR A 71 0.78 2.94 -1.40
N THR A 72 0.66 1.61 -1.40
CA THR A 72 0.45 0.84 -0.16
C THR A 72 1.54 1.07 0.90
N PRO A 73 2.86 1.10 0.60
CA PRO A 73 3.86 1.41 1.62
C PRO A 73 3.80 2.84 2.14
N GLN A 74 3.39 3.82 1.32
CA GLN A 74 3.20 5.21 1.78
C GLN A 74 2.07 5.29 2.81
N LEU A 75 0.94 4.63 2.58
CA LEU A 75 -0.15 4.57 3.55
C LEU A 75 0.29 3.91 4.86
N HIS A 76 1.00 2.77 4.79
CA HIS A 76 1.54 2.10 5.98
C HIS A 76 2.52 3.00 6.76
N TYR A 77 3.35 3.78 6.05
CA TYR A 77 4.26 4.75 6.67
C TYR A 77 3.52 5.83 7.44
N ILE A 78 2.49 6.44 6.83
CA ILE A 78 1.69 7.50 7.46
C ILE A 78 0.99 6.95 8.72
N VAL A 79 0.37 5.77 8.62
CA VAL A 79 -0.27 5.10 9.77
C VAL A 79 0.75 4.84 10.87
N ARG A 80 1.97 4.37 10.53
CA ARG A 80 3.02 4.17 11.54
C ARG A 80 3.43 5.47 12.23
N CYS A 81 3.63 6.56 11.48
CA CYS A 81 4.04 7.85 12.04
C CYS A 81 2.94 8.49 12.92
N LYS A 82 1.66 8.32 12.58
CA LYS A 82 0.54 8.83 13.40
C LYS A 82 0.43 8.12 14.75
N ASN A 83 0.80 6.84 14.79
CA ASN A 83 0.81 6.05 16.02
C ASN A 83 2.09 6.26 16.84
N ASP A 84 3.19 6.48 16.15
CA ASP A 84 4.51 6.67 16.74
C ASP A 84 5.16 7.91 16.09
N PRO A 85 4.95 9.10 16.68
CA PRO A 85 5.50 10.35 16.16
C PRO A 85 7.03 10.37 16.09
N SER A 86 7.71 9.48 16.81
CA SER A 86 9.18 9.35 16.76
C SER A 86 9.68 8.73 15.47
N PHE A 87 8.82 8.04 14.71
CA PHE A 87 9.19 7.35 13.49
C PHE A 87 9.50 8.30 12.33
N GLY A 88 8.77 9.43 12.26
CA GLY A 88 8.94 10.43 11.22
C GLY A 88 7.71 11.33 11.05
N ASP A 89 7.74 12.16 10.01
CA ASP A 89 6.63 13.04 9.65
C ASP A 89 5.51 12.24 8.98
N ALA A 90 4.29 12.32 9.52
CA ALA A 90 3.10 11.59 9.04
C ALA A 90 2.50 12.16 7.74
N ARG A 91 3.36 12.52 6.78
CA ARG A 91 3.01 13.05 5.47
C ARG A 91 3.79 12.33 4.39
N GLU A 92 3.33 12.44 3.16
CA GLU A 92 4.00 11.84 2.00
C GLU A 92 5.44 12.34 1.84
N ILE A 93 5.66 13.63 2.12
CA ILE A 93 7.01 14.24 2.12
C ILE A 93 7.93 13.55 3.12
N GLY A 94 7.41 13.16 4.30
CA GLY A 94 8.17 12.41 5.30
C GLY A 94 8.63 11.05 4.79
N TYR A 95 7.79 10.36 4.02
CA TYR A 95 8.14 9.08 3.40
C TYR A 95 9.30 9.24 2.41
N TYR A 96 9.23 10.26 1.54
CA TYR A 96 10.29 10.55 0.58
C TYR A 96 11.60 10.94 1.26
N ALA A 97 11.54 11.80 2.28
CA ALA A 97 12.71 12.18 3.06
C ALA A 97 13.35 10.95 3.72
N ARG A 98 12.54 10.08 4.33
CA ARG A 98 13.03 8.87 5.00
C ARG A 98 13.78 7.93 4.06
N ILE A 99 13.24 7.70 2.86
CA ILE A 99 13.88 6.86 1.85
C ILE A 99 15.13 7.54 1.30
N SER A 100 15.06 8.83 0.99
CA SER A 100 16.21 9.60 0.48
C SER A 100 17.37 9.58 1.47
N ASP A 101 17.10 9.78 2.75
CA ASP A 101 18.13 9.82 3.80
C ASP A 101 18.73 8.44 4.07
N ALA A 102 17.90 7.38 4.06
CA ALA A 102 18.39 6.01 4.16
C ALA A 102 19.31 5.67 2.98
N PHE A 103 18.92 6.06 1.75
CA PHE A 103 19.73 5.85 0.56
C PHE A 103 21.06 6.63 0.59
N LYS A 104 21.04 7.90 1.02
CA LYS A 104 22.26 8.70 1.18
C LYS A 104 23.21 8.10 2.22
N LYS A 105 22.69 7.55 3.33
CA LYS A 105 23.50 6.86 4.35
C LYS A 105 24.16 5.62 3.75
N LEU A 106 23.36 4.78 3.08
CA LEU A 106 23.86 3.60 2.40
C LEU A 106 24.95 3.94 1.37
N GLN A 107 24.76 4.99 0.57
CA GLN A 107 25.77 5.44 -0.40
C GLN A 107 27.09 5.84 0.27
N LYS A 108 27.03 6.57 1.39
CA LYS A 108 28.24 6.94 2.15
C LYS A 108 28.98 5.70 2.64
N ASP A 109 28.26 4.72 3.17
CA ASP A 109 28.83 3.47 3.65
C ASP A 109 29.50 2.69 2.51
N PHE A 110 28.88 2.63 1.33
CA PHE A 110 29.48 2.03 0.13
C PHE A 110 30.73 2.76 -0.36
N THR A 111 30.83 4.07 -0.18
CA THR A 111 32.04 4.85 -0.57
C THR A 111 33.14 4.83 0.49
N ALA A 112 32.79 4.61 1.76
CA ALA A 112 33.73 4.53 2.88
C ALA A 112 34.47 3.19 2.92
N VAL A 113 33.81 2.12 2.48
CA VAL A 113 34.47 0.85 2.17
C VAL A 113 35.13 1.02 0.81
N HIS A 114 36.47 1.16 0.77
CA HIS A 114 37.23 1.03 -0.48
C HIS A 114 36.87 -0.32 -1.11
N SER A 115 35.95 -0.33 -2.08
CA SER A 115 35.66 -1.54 -2.85
C SER A 115 36.90 -1.82 -3.70
N PRO A 116 37.59 -2.97 -3.52
CA PRO A 116 38.63 -3.40 -4.46
C PRO A 116 38.06 -3.67 -5.87
N TYR A 117 36.73 -3.66 -6.01
CA TYR A 117 36.01 -3.67 -7.27
C TYR A 117 35.30 -2.32 -7.45
N ALA A 118 36.06 -1.30 -7.84
CA ALA A 118 35.46 -0.15 -8.51
C ALA A 118 34.87 -0.66 -9.84
N PRO A 119 33.56 -0.51 -10.11
CA PRO A 119 33.05 -0.79 -11.45
C PRO A 119 33.78 0.15 -12.40
N ASP A 120 34.36 -0.39 -13.47
CA ASP A 120 35.29 0.29 -14.37
C ASP A 120 34.68 1.44 -15.18
N TRP A 121 33.52 1.97 -14.81
CA TRP A 121 32.64 2.80 -15.63
C TRP A 121 33.40 3.94 -16.33
N LYS A 122 33.92 3.65 -17.52
CA LYS A 122 34.70 4.59 -18.32
C LYS A 122 33.71 5.54 -18.98
N PRO A 123 33.86 6.87 -18.85
CA PRO A 123 32.91 7.84 -19.39
C PRO A 123 32.87 7.87 -20.93
N ASN A 124 33.77 7.15 -21.61
CA ASN A 124 33.82 7.07 -23.07
C ASN A 124 33.32 5.70 -23.57
N ARG A 125 32.00 5.54 -23.72
CA ARG A 125 31.49 4.53 -24.65
C ARG A 125 31.58 5.09 -26.08
N PRO A 126 32.13 4.34 -27.06
CA PRO A 126 31.94 4.71 -28.46
C PRO A 126 30.43 4.68 -28.75
N GLN A 127 29.94 5.70 -29.46
CA GLN A 127 28.56 5.76 -29.93
C GLN A 127 28.20 4.44 -30.60
N PHE A 128 27.24 3.71 -30.03
CA PHE A 128 26.70 2.53 -30.68
C PHE A 128 26.03 2.99 -31.98
N SER A 129 26.74 2.85 -33.11
CA SER A 129 26.13 3.00 -34.43
C SER A 129 25.04 1.94 -34.54
N LEU A 130 23.78 2.36 -34.72
CA LEU A 130 22.66 1.49 -34.97
C LEU A 130 22.89 0.70 -36.26
N ARG A 131 23.57 -0.44 -36.19
CA ARG A 131 23.53 -1.44 -37.25
C ARG A 131 22.12 -2.02 -37.28
N LYS A 132 21.33 -1.64 -38.30
CA LYS A 132 20.04 -2.25 -38.62
C LYS A 132 20.23 -3.77 -38.78
N ARG A 133 19.99 -4.55 -37.71
CA ARG A 133 19.89 -6.00 -37.82
C ARG A 133 18.54 -6.33 -38.43
N ARG A 134 18.59 -6.82 -39.67
CA ARG A 134 17.48 -7.39 -40.42
C ARG A 134 16.85 -8.52 -39.60
N VAL A 135 15.63 -8.30 -39.12
CA VAL A 135 14.82 -9.31 -38.44
C VAL A 135 14.45 -10.39 -39.46
N ARG A 136 15.04 -11.58 -39.33
CA ARG A 136 14.47 -12.77 -39.99
C ARG A 136 13.35 -13.28 -39.09
N ARG A 137 12.11 -13.12 -39.57
CA ARG A 137 10.93 -13.82 -39.04
C ARG A 137 11.15 -15.31 -39.25
N SER A 138 11.16 -16.09 -38.17
CA SER A 138 10.90 -17.53 -38.23
C SER A 138 9.60 -17.77 -37.47
N LEU A 139 8.68 -18.39 -38.19
CA LEU A 139 7.31 -18.70 -37.82
C LEU A 139 7.32 -20.11 -37.22
N TYR A 140 6.97 -20.28 -35.96
CA TYR A 140 6.48 -21.56 -35.44
C TYR A 140 5.37 -21.29 -34.43
N ALA A 141 4.28 -22.02 -34.61
CA ALA A 141 3.01 -21.88 -33.91
C ALA A 141 2.70 -23.16 -33.12
N ILE A 142 1.90 -23.00 -32.06
CA ILE A 142 1.03 -23.96 -31.34
C ILE A 142 1.80 -25.05 -30.55
N THR A 143 1.62 -25.27 -29.24
CA THR A 143 0.41 -25.76 -28.54
C THR A 143 0.53 -25.74 -27.00
N GLY A 144 -0.62 -25.55 -26.32
CA GLY A 144 -0.90 -25.94 -24.92
C GLY A 144 -0.27 -25.04 -23.84
N GLY A 145 -0.96 -24.52 -22.83
CA GLY A 145 -2.17 -24.94 -22.15
C GLY A 145 -1.89 -24.80 -20.65
N VAL A 146 -2.81 -24.14 -19.92
CA VAL A 146 -2.87 -24.03 -18.45
C VAL A 146 -1.96 -22.99 -17.78
N VAL A 147 -2.33 -21.71 -17.83
CA VAL A 147 -2.26 -20.82 -16.64
C VAL A 147 -3.48 -19.89 -16.65
N ARG A 148 -4.63 -20.45 -16.27
CA ARG A 148 -5.86 -19.69 -16.02
C ARG A 148 -6.14 -19.80 -14.52
N PHE A 149 -5.44 -19.05 -13.68
CA PHE A 149 -5.84 -18.79 -12.28
C PHE A 149 -4.98 -17.70 -11.60
N ALA A 150 -4.88 -16.50 -12.20
CA ALA A 150 -4.25 -15.35 -11.53
C ALA A 150 -5.03 -14.03 -11.74
N MET A 151 -6.31 -14.11 -12.09
CA MET A 151 -7.13 -12.93 -12.42
C MET A 151 -8.45 -12.86 -11.65
N LEU A 152 -8.48 -13.37 -10.41
CA LEU A 152 -9.67 -13.20 -9.56
C LEU A 152 -9.33 -13.34 -8.09
N MET A 153 -8.62 -12.37 -7.50
CA MET A 153 -8.70 -12.07 -6.07
C MET A 153 -8.17 -10.65 -5.82
N CYS A 154 -9.12 -9.71 -5.77
CA CYS A 154 -9.33 -8.85 -4.60
C CYS A 154 -8.06 -8.27 -3.93
N ARG A 155 -7.74 -7.01 -4.23
CA ARG A 155 -6.94 -6.17 -3.32
C ARG A 155 -7.43 -4.72 -3.40
N ILE A 156 -8.66 -4.53 -2.94
CA ILE A 156 -9.06 -3.29 -2.29
C ILE A 156 -8.22 -3.22 -1.00
N LEU A 157 -7.20 -2.37 -0.95
CA LEU A 157 -6.45 -2.12 0.28
C LEU A 157 -7.09 -0.96 1.03
N VAL A 158 -8.18 -1.26 1.72
CA VAL A 158 -8.66 -0.40 2.82
C VAL A 158 -7.90 -0.84 4.07
N LEU A 159 -6.82 -0.14 4.39
CA LEU A 159 -6.16 -0.26 5.70
C LEU A 159 -6.92 0.61 6.70
N CYS A 160 -8.04 0.09 7.20
CA CYS A 160 -8.74 0.68 8.33
C CYS A 160 -7.91 0.38 9.60
N TYR A 161 -7.16 1.36 10.09
CA TYR A 161 -6.43 1.25 11.35
C TYR A 161 -7.19 1.97 12.45
N ILE A 162 -7.29 1.33 13.63
CA ILE A 162 -7.87 1.90 14.85
C ILE A 162 -6.71 2.19 15.81
N LYS A 163 -6.55 3.45 16.21
CA LYS A 163 -5.58 3.87 17.24
C LYS A 163 -5.91 3.15 18.56
N LYS A 164 -4.92 2.45 19.11
CA LYS A 164 -4.97 1.93 20.49
C LYS A 164 -4.60 3.01 21.48
#